data_AF-A0A0P9E177-F1
#
_entry.id   AF-A0A0P9E177-F1
#
_cell.length_a   1.000
_cell.length_b   1.000
_cell.length_c   1.000
_cell.angle_alpha   90.00
_cell.angle_beta   90.00
_cell.angle_gamma   90.00
#
_symmetry.space_group_name_H-M   'P 1'
#
loop_
_entity.id
_entity.type
_entity.pdbx_description
1 polymer ?
#
loop_
_entity_poly.entity_id
_entity_poly.type
_entity_poly.pdbx_seq_one_letter_code
_entity_poly.pdbx_strand_id
1 'polypeptide(L)' 'MTVVTLSSKGRLTLPAEVGTKIKAARFLVVLEGNSIRLIPLSDPLKLKGSVKIPWSIEELEEAGEEFVSKRVEG' A
#
# COMPACT_ATOMS: atom_id res chain seq x y z
N MET A 1 -17.99 -0.09 -20.37
CA MET A 1 -18.69 -0.59 -19.16
C MET A 1 -18.74 -2.10 -19.28
N THR A 2 -18.17 -2.83 -18.33
CA THR A 2 -18.04 -4.29 -18.41
C THR A 2 -18.72 -4.90 -17.21
N VAL A 3 -19.62 -5.86 -17.44
CA VAL A 3 -20.31 -6.60 -16.39
C VAL A 3 -19.52 -7.88 -16.11
N VAL A 4 -19.30 -8.19 -14.84
CA VAL A 4 -18.61 -9.40 -14.38
C VAL A 4 -19.49 -10.14 -13.40
N THR A 5 -19.38 -11.47 -13.38
CA THR A 5 -20.17 -12.34 -12.50
C THR A 5 -19.28 -12.89 -11.39
N LEU A 6 -19.83 -12.96 -10.18
CA LEU A 6 -19.18 -13.62 -9.05
C LEU A 6 -19.09 -15.13 -9.33
N SER A 7 -17.90 -15.70 -9.20
CA SER A 7 -17.77 -17.16 -9.20
C SER A 7 -18.42 -17.76 -7.94
N SER A 8 -18.70 -19.06 -7.96
CA SER A 8 -19.25 -19.80 -6.81
C SER A 8 -18.39 -19.72 -5.54
N LYS A 9 -17.11 -19.37 -5.67
CA LYS A 9 -16.17 -19.18 -4.56
C LYS A 9 -16.03 -17.71 -4.14
N GLY A 10 -16.91 -16.83 -4.59
CA GLY A 10 -16.88 -15.42 -4.24
C GLY A 10 -15.81 -14.58 -4.95
N ARG A 11 -15.20 -15.10 -6.03
CA ARG A 11 -14.12 -14.39 -6.76
C ARG A 11 -14.68 -13.60 -7.93
N LEU A 12 -14.19 -12.37 -8.11
CA LEU A 12 -14.36 -11.56 -9.31
C LEU A 12 -13.08 -11.59 -10.13
N THR A 13 -13.22 -11.91 -11.43
CA THR A 13 -12.10 -11.84 -12.38
C THR A 13 -12.13 -10.49 -13.06
N LEU A 14 -11.03 -9.73 -12.95
CA LEU A 14 -10.90 -8.47 -13.68
C LEU A 14 -10.72 -8.74 -15.17
N PRO A 15 -11.41 -8.01 -16.06
CA PRO A 15 -11.17 -8.08 -17.50
C PRO A 15 -9.71 -7.77 -17.84
N ALA A 16 -9.16 -8.44 -18.86
CA ALA A 16 -7.76 -8.31 -19.25
C ALA A 16 -7.35 -6.84 -19.49
N GLU A 17 -8.21 -6.06 -20.14
CA GLU A 17 -8.00 -4.63 -20.43
C GLU A 17 -7.75 -3.80 -19.15
N VAL A 18 -8.44 -4.14 -18.05
CA VAL A 18 -8.27 -3.46 -16.75
C VAL A 18 -6.94 -3.87 -16.12
N GLY A 19 -6.64 -5.18 -16.15
CA GLY A 19 -5.38 -5.72 -15.62
C GLY A 19 -4.14 -5.12 -16.30
N THR A 20 -4.14 -5.01 -17.63
CA THR A 20 -3.02 -4.45 -18.41
C THR A 20 -2.74 -2.98 -18.08
N LYS A 21 -3.78 -2.21 -17.73
CA LYS A 21 -3.63 -0.79 -17.37
C LYS A 21 -3.08 -0.61 -15.95
N ILE A 22 -3.56 -1.39 -14.98
CA ILE A 22 -3.21 -1.19 -13.57
C ILE A 22 -1.84 -1.79 -13.21
N LYS A 23 -1.43 -2.90 -13.86
CA LYS A 23 -0.13 -3.58 -13.65
C LYS A 23 0.22 -3.84 -12.17
N ALA A 24 -0.78 -4.08 -11.33
CA ALA A 24 -0.61 -4.42 -9.92
C ALA A 24 -1.13 -5.83 -9.63
N ALA A 25 -0.44 -6.54 -8.74
CA ALA A 25 -0.84 -7.88 -8.29
C ALA A 25 -1.59 -7.84 -6.94
N ARG A 26 -1.44 -6.75 -6.18
CA ARG A 26 -2.03 -6.58 -4.85
C ARG A 26 -2.92 -5.35 -4.83
N PHE A 27 -4.04 -5.47 -4.14
CA PHE A 27 -5.02 -4.40 -4.02
C PHE A 27 -5.49 -4.28 -2.58
N LEU A 28 -5.63 -3.05 -2.11
CA LEU A 28 -6.49 -2.75 -0.96
C LEU A 28 -7.94 -2.73 -1.45
N VAL A 29 -8.80 -3.44 -0.74
CA VAL A 29 -10.24 -3.48 -1.00
C VAL A 29 -10.93 -2.58 0.02
N VAL A 30 -11.64 -1.56 -0.45
CA VAL A 30 -12.45 -0.67 0.40
C VAL A 30 -13.90 -0.82 0.00
N LEU A 31 -14.77 -1.07 0.98
CA LEU A 31 -16.21 -1.04 0.80
C LEU A 31 -16.71 0.38 1.07
N GLU A 32 -17.26 1.03 0.05
CA GLU A 32 -17.85 2.37 0.14
C GLU A 32 -19.33 2.27 -0.20
N GLY A 33 -20.16 2.16 0.84
CA GLY A 33 -21.60 1.97 0.72
C GLY A 33 -21.92 0.68 -0.06
N ASN A 34 -22.40 0.85 -1.29
CA ASN A 34 -22.75 -0.26 -2.19
C ASN A 34 -21.73 -0.49 -3.32
N SER A 35 -20.53 0.07 -3.20
CA SER A 35 -19.47 -0.05 -4.19
C SER A 35 -18.18 -0.55 -3.55
N ILE A 36 -17.37 -1.24 -4.34
CA ILE A 36 -16.03 -1.67 -3.93
C ILE A 36 -15.01 -0.85 -4.71
N ARG A 37 -14.11 -0.18 -3.99
CA ARG A 37 -12.93 0.46 -4.56
C ARG A 37 -11.72 -0.46 -4.39
N LEU A 38 -11.03 -0.73 -5.50
CA LEU A 38 -9.78 -1.47 -5.52
C LEU A 38 -8.62 -0.49 -5.73
N ILE A 39 -7.73 -0.39 -4.75
CA ILE A 39 -6.58 0.52 -4.80
C ILE A 39 -5.32 -0.33 -4.97
N PRO A 40 -4.57 -0.20 -6.09
CA PRO A 40 -3.37 -0.98 -6.31
C PRO A 40 -2.32 -0.66 -5.25
N LEU A 41 -1.70 -1.70 -4.69
CA LEU A 41 -0.60 -1.58 -3.75
C LEU A 41 0.70 -1.93 -4.45
N SER A 42 1.70 -1.06 -4.30
CA SER A 42 3.08 -1.36 -4.66
C SER A 42 3.59 -2.53 -3.82
N ASP A 43 4.42 -3.36 -4.44
CA ASP A 43 5.14 -4.38 -3.70
C ASP A 43 6.12 -3.71 -2.72
N PRO A 44 5.99 -3.91 -1.40
CA PRO A 44 6.89 -3.29 -0.42
C PRO A 44 8.34 -3.73 -0.62
N LEU A 45 8.62 -4.88 -1.24
CA LEU A 45 9.98 -5.27 -1.57
C LEU A 45 10.60 -4.38 -2.66
N LYS A 46 9.79 -3.74 -3.51
CA LYS A 46 10.28 -2.70 -4.44
C LYS A 46 10.66 -1.42 -3.72
N LEU A 47 10.17 -1.19 -2.49
CA LEU A 47 10.54 -0.02 -1.71
C LEU A 47 11.91 -0.18 -1.04
N LYS A 48 12.31 -1.43 -0.74
CA LYS A 48 13.59 -1.75 -0.08
C LYS A 48 14.76 -1.21 -0.90
N GLY A 49 15.48 -0.23 -0.35
CA GLY A 49 16.62 0.43 -0.99
C GLY A 49 16.27 1.44 -2.09
N SER A 50 14.99 1.62 -2.44
CA SER A 50 14.55 2.64 -3.40
C SER A 50 14.41 4.03 -2.76
N VAL A 51 14.14 4.07 -1.45
CA VAL A 51 14.06 5.29 -0.67
C VAL A 51 15.44 5.58 -0.11
N LYS A 52 16.10 6.61 -0.64
CA LYS A 52 17.32 7.15 -0.03
C LYS A 52 16.91 8.01 1.15
N ILE A 53 17.20 7.52 2.34
CA ILE A 53 17.09 8.29 3.57
C ILE A 53 18.32 9.21 3.60
N PRO A 54 18.16 10.55 3.64
CA PRO A 54 19.27 11.50 3.58
C PRO A 54 20.02 11.65 4.92
N TRP A 55 19.74 10.78 5.89
CA TRP A 55 20.37 10.75 7.20
C TRP A 55 21.33 9.57 7.34
N SER A 56 22.41 9.75 8.08
CA SER A 56 23.23 8.64 8.56
C SER A 56 22.48 7.81 9.60
N ILE A 57 23.01 6.64 9.94
CA ILE A 57 22.43 5.81 11.00
C ILE A 57 22.53 6.55 12.35
N GLU A 58 23.66 7.20 12.62
CA GLU A 58 23.88 7.97 13.83
C GLU A 58 22.89 9.14 13.96
N GLU A 59 22.63 9.88 12.88
CA GLU A 59 21.64 10.98 12.87
C GLU A 59 20.21 10.47 13.15
N LEU A 60 19.88 9.26 12.70
CA LEU A 60 18.59 8.64 12.97
C LEU A 60 18.48 8.17 14.43
N GLU A 61 19.57 7.65 15.00
CA GLU A 61 19.64 7.25 16.41
C GLU A 61 19.48 8.46 17.33
N GLU A 62 20.23 9.54 17.08
CA GLU A 62 20.18 10.77 17.87
C GLU A 62 18.78 11.42 17.83
N ALA A 63 18.17 11.51 16.65
CA ALA A 63 16.81 12.02 16.51
C ALA A 63 15.77 11.14 17.23
N GLY A 64 15.99 9.82 17.26
CA GLY A 64 15.16 8.88 18.00
C GLY A 64 15.24 9.09 19.52
N GLU A 65 16.45 9.25 20.05
CA GLU A 65 16.69 9.54 21.46
C GLU A 65 16.08 10.87 21.88
N GLU A 66 16.24 11.93 21.07
CA GLU A 66 15.66 13.25 21.33
C GLU A 66 14.13 13.23 21.31
N PHE A 67 13.53 12.42 20.43
CA PHE A 67 12.07 12.27 20.38
C PHE A 67 11.53 11.57 21.63
N VAL A 68 12.22 10.54 22.11
CA VAL A 68 11.81 9.81 23.31
C VAL A 68 12.00 10.68 24.55
N SER A 69 13.10 11.42 24.68
CA SER A 69 13.36 12.28 25.85
C SER A 69 12.28 13.36 26.01
N LYS A 70 11.92 14.05 24.93
CA LYS A 70 10.84 15.06 24.92
C LYS A 70 9.46 14.49 25.28
N ARG A 71 9.24 13.19 25.07
CA ARG A 71 7.97 12.52 25.44
C ARG A 71 7.86 12.27 26.95
N VAL A 72 8.97 12.19 27.67
CA VAL A 72 8.99 11.93 29.12
C VAL A 72 8.84 13.23 29.93
N GLU A 73 9.09 14.38 29.32
CA GLU A 73 8.99 15.70 29.95
C GLU A 73 7.60 16.36 29.88
N GLY A 74 6.61 15.72 29.22
CA GLY A 74 5.22 16.20 29.11
C GLY A 74 4.21 15.27 29.77
#